data_AF-A0A534Y027-F1
#
_entry.id   AF-A0A534Y027-F1
#
_cell.length_a   1.000
_cell.length_b   1.000
_cell.length_c   1.000
_cell.angle_alpha   90.00
_cell.angle_beta   90.00
_cell.angle_gamma   90.00
#
_symmetry.space_group_name_H-M   'P 1'
#
loop_
_entity.id
_entity.type
_entity.pdbx_description
1 polymer ?
#
loop_
_entity_poly.entity_id
_entity_poly.type
_entity_poly.pdbx_seq_one_letter_code
_entity_poly.pdbx_strand_id
1 'polypeptide(L)'
;MVPAKYGLAAIGSHLVSLFEVRRPAIARFDEEARSLLQREAEEALEQMEKQCCELGIDVPRHWKRAREVVKSVLLPRYLALAKAENAAAANDYGLWRGGDLIARGAFALFGLVLGALLVWIPWIPIYEKWVPWALFVLGPFLPDAYLWWYRRKHEKKLEKLVEDLAREGETLDAYRPLSEVHEALGIGSEEAGTARDAESGAASRVRSR
;
A
#
# COMPACT_ATOMS: atom_id res chain seq x y z
N MET A 1 -12.28 -21.71 6.78
CA MET A 1 -11.84 -20.85 5.66
C MET A 1 -12.19 -19.42 6.01
N VAL A 2 -11.25 -18.48 5.85
CA VAL A 2 -11.48 -17.06 6.15
C VAL A 2 -12.25 -16.43 4.97
N PRO A 3 -13.30 -15.62 5.20
CA PRO A 3 -14.01 -14.95 4.10
C PRO A 3 -13.08 -14.04 3.31
N ALA A 4 -13.29 -13.90 2.00
CA ALA A 4 -12.47 -13.06 1.12
C ALA A 4 -12.33 -11.60 1.61
N LYS A 5 -13.35 -11.10 2.33
CA LYS A 5 -13.37 -9.78 2.97
C LYS A 5 -12.28 -9.58 4.05
N TYR A 6 -11.76 -10.66 4.61
CA TYR A 6 -10.73 -10.66 5.65
C TYR A 6 -9.40 -11.25 5.16
N GLY A 7 -9.24 -11.45 3.85
CA GLY A 7 -7.97 -11.80 3.24
C GLY A 7 -6.95 -10.66 3.34
N LEU A 8 -5.66 -10.99 3.21
CA LEU A 8 -4.56 -10.02 3.30
C LEU A 8 -4.71 -8.85 2.33
N ALA A 9 -5.21 -9.09 1.12
CA ALA A 9 -5.47 -8.04 0.12
C ALA A 9 -6.56 -7.06 0.59
N ALA A 10 -7.65 -7.58 1.15
CA ALA A 10 -8.78 -6.76 1.62
C ALA A 10 -8.37 -5.94 2.86
N ILE A 11 -7.61 -6.55 3.79
CA ILE A 11 -7.00 -5.86 4.93
C ILE A 11 -6.06 -4.76 4.44
N GLY A 12 -5.15 -5.08 3.51
CA GLY A 12 -4.21 -4.11 2.94
C GLY A 12 -4.91 -2.93 2.26
N SER A 13 -5.94 -3.21 1.45
CA SER A 13 -6.74 -2.16 0.80
C SER A 13 -7.46 -1.26 1.80
N HIS A 14 -8.02 -1.83 2.87
CA HIS A 14 -8.72 -1.07 3.90
C HIS A 14 -7.75 -0.16 4.66
N LEU A 15 -6.60 -0.71 5.09
CA LEU A 15 -5.58 0.05 5.80
C LEU A 15 -4.98 1.17 4.94
N VAL A 16 -4.66 0.90 3.68
CA VAL A 16 -4.18 1.93 2.75
C VAL A 16 -5.20 3.06 2.60
N SER A 17 -6.49 2.74 2.48
CA SER A 17 -7.55 3.75 2.42
C SER A 17 -7.62 4.60 3.69
N LEU A 18 -7.50 3.99 4.87
CA LEU A 18 -7.47 4.72 6.14
C LEU A 18 -6.27 5.66 6.21
N PHE A 19 -5.09 5.17 5.83
CA PHE A 19 -3.88 5.98 5.87
C PHE A 19 -3.90 7.15 4.88
N GLU A 20 -4.48 6.95 3.69
CA GLU A 20 -4.60 8.01 2.67
C GLU A 20 -5.52 9.15 3.13
N VAL A 21 -6.59 8.85 3.88
CA VAL A 21 -7.44 9.86 4.52
C VAL A 21 -6.65 10.67 5.54
N ARG A 22 -5.74 10.03 6.29
CA ARG A 22 -4.91 10.67 7.32
C ARG A 22 -3.71 11.43 6.74
N ARG A 23 -3.20 11.02 5.58
CA ARG A 23 -1.96 11.53 4.96
C ARG A 23 -1.86 13.06 4.91
N PRO A 24 -2.90 13.83 4.51
CA PRO A 24 -2.81 15.29 4.41
C PRO A 24 -2.56 15.98 5.76
N ALA A 25 -2.94 15.36 6.88
CA ALA A 25 -2.72 15.90 8.22
C ALA A 25 -1.29 15.66 8.74
N ILE A 26 -0.55 14.73 8.12
CA ILE A 26 0.82 14.39 8.51
C ILE A 26 1.78 15.24 7.69
N ALA A 27 2.36 16.26 8.32
CA ALA A 27 3.32 17.14 7.64
C ALA A 27 4.66 16.43 7.35
N ARG A 28 5.13 15.59 8.28
CA ARG A 28 6.39 14.85 8.17
C ARG A 28 6.17 13.37 8.45
N PHE A 29 6.67 12.53 7.55
CA PHE A 29 6.65 11.08 7.69
C PHE A 29 7.93 10.60 8.39
N ASP A 30 7.98 10.81 9.70
CA ASP A 30 9.05 10.38 10.61
C ASP A 30 8.59 9.20 11.49
N GLU A 31 9.34 8.91 12.55
CA GLU A 31 9.04 7.80 13.46
C GLU A 31 7.75 8.04 14.27
N GLU A 32 7.38 9.30 14.52
CA GLU A 32 6.10 9.63 15.19
C GLU A 32 4.93 9.28 14.28
N ALA A 33 5.00 9.72 13.01
CA ALA A 33 3.99 9.37 12.00
C ALA A 33 3.88 7.86 11.79
N ARG A 34 5.02 7.15 11.80
CA ARG A 34 5.04 5.68 11.77
C ARG A 34 4.30 5.07 12.96
N SER A 35 4.59 5.55 14.17
CA SER A 35 3.97 5.04 15.39
C SER A 35 2.45 5.28 15.41
N LEU A 36 2.00 6.44 14.91
CA LEU A 36 0.60 6.78 14.79
C LEU A 36 -0.12 5.85 13.81
N LEU A 37 0.41 5.70 12.60
CA LEU A 37 -0.18 4.81 11.59
C LEU A 37 -0.14 3.35 12.03
N GLN A 38 0.90 2.94 12.78
CA GLN A 38 0.97 1.60 13.35
C GLN A 38 -0.13 1.36 14.40
N ARG A 39 -0.38 2.34 15.28
CA ARG A 39 -1.47 2.24 16.27
C ARG A 39 -2.83 2.15 15.60
N GLU A 40 -3.08 2.98 14.59
CA GLU A 40 -4.32 2.94 13.81
C GLU A 40 -4.49 1.60 13.08
N ALA A 41 -3.40 1.06 12.51
CA ALA A 41 -3.44 -0.25 11.88
C ALA A 41 -3.82 -1.35 12.87
N GLU A 42 -3.25 -1.32 14.08
CA GLU A 42 -3.55 -2.29 15.13
C GLU A 42 -5.01 -2.18 15.60
N GLU A 43 -5.50 -0.96 15.84
CA GLU A 43 -6.91 -0.73 16.22
C GLU A 43 -7.88 -1.23 15.14
N ALA A 44 -7.59 -0.96 13.86
CA ALA A 44 -8.41 -1.44 12.75
C ALA A 44 -8.38 -2.98 12.65
N LEU A 45 -7.20 -3.60 12.80
CA LEU A 45 -7.06 -5.06 12.79
C LEU A 45 -7.80 -5.71 13.97
N GLU A 46 -7.72 -5.15 15.18
CA GLU A 46 -8.48 -5.62 16.34
C GLU A 46 -9.99 -5.53 16.11
N GLN A 47 -10.46 -4.44 15.50
CA GLN A 47 -11.87 -4.27 15.17
C GLN A 47 -12.33 -5.32 14.14
N MET A 48 -11.54 -5.56 13.09
CA MET A 48 -11.84 -6.58 12.09
C MET A 48 -11.81 -8.00 12.68
N GLU A 49 -10.88 -8.28 13.60
CA GLU A 49 -10.81 -9.55 14.34
C GLU A 49 -12.05 -9.76 15.20
N LYS A 50 -12.48 -8.75 15.98
CA LYS A 50 -13.72 -8.81 16.78
C LYS A 50 -14.93 -9.11 15.92
N GLN A 51 -15.06 -8.43 14.77
CA GLN A 51 -16.16 -8.67 13.82
C GLN A 51 -16.13 -10.10 13.26
N CYS A 52 -14.95 -10.67 12.99
CA CYS A 52 -14.83 -12.07 12.58
C CYS A 52 -15.26 -13.04 13.69
N CYS A 53 -14.85 -12.78 14.93
CA CYS A 53 -15.23 -13.60 16.08
C CYS A 53 -16.75 -13.56 16.32
N GLU A 54 -17.39 -12.40 16.16
CA GLU A 54 -18.86 -12.26 16.22
C GLU A 54 -19.58 -13.08 15.15
N LEU A 55 -18.95 -13.28 14.00
CA LEU A 55 -19.45 -14.15 12.92
C LEU A 55 -19.16 -15.65 13.17
N GLY A 56 -18.57 -16.00 14.32
CA GLY A 56 -18.23 -17.37 14.70
C GLY A 56 -16.98 -17.91 14.00
N ILE A 57 -16.16 -17.05 13.40
CA ILE A 57 -14.94 -17.43 12.67
C ILE A 57 -13.72 -17.03 13.52
N ASP A 58 -13.23 -17.97 14.32
CA ASP A 58 -12.02 -17.77 15.13
C ASP A 58 -10.80 -18.40 14.45
N VAL A 59 -9.90 -17.56 13.94
CA VAL A 59 -8.66 -17.98 13.26
C VAL A 59 -7.49 -17.11 13.77
N PRO A 60 -7.04 -17.31 15.01
CA PRO A 60 -6.08 -16.40 15.67
C PRO A 60 -4.72 -16.37 14.97
N ARG A 61 -4.35 -17.47 14.29
CA ARG A 61 -3.12 -17.59 13.50
C ARG A 61 -3.12 -16.68 12.26
N HIS A 62 -4.28 -16.51 11.61
CA HIS A 62 -4.44 -15.63 10.46
C HIS A 62 -4.19 -14.17 10.86
N TRP A 63 -4.80 -13.74 11.96
CA TRP A 63 -4.65 -12.38 12.48
C TRP A 63 -3.24 -12.07 12.95
N LYS A 64 -2.55 -13.02 13.59
CA LYS A 64 -1.13 -12.87 13.93
C LYS A 64 -0.26 -12.69 12.68
N ARG A 65 -0.51 -13.46 11.62
CA ARG A 65 0.20 -13.32 10.34
C ARG A 65 -0.11 -11.99 9.68
N ALA A 66 -1.38 -11.59 9.63
CA ALA A 66 -1.79 -10.31 9.06
C ALA A 66 -1.11 -9.12 9.75
N ARG A 67 -1.06 -9.10 11.09
CA ARG A 67 -0.32 -8.10 11.87
C ARG A 67 1.16 -8.03 11.49
N GLU A 68 1.82 -9.18 11.39
CA GLU A 68 3.24 -9.24 11.03
C GLU A 68 3.50 -8.72 9.62
N VAL A 69 2.68 -9.13 8.64
CA VAL A 69 2.78 -8.66 7.25
C VAL A 69 2.53 -7.16 7.16
N VAL A 70 1.52 -6.66 7.88
CA VAL A 70 1.22 -5.22 7.92
C VAL A 70 2.41 -4.43 8.48
N LYS A 71 3.01 -4.90 9.57
CA LYS A 71 4.13 -4.22 10.24
C LYS A 71 5.43 -4.29 9.44
N SER A 72 5.74 -5.44 8.85
CA SER A 72 7.03 -5.71 8.19
C SER A 72 7.05 -5.30 6.72
N VAL A 73 5.91 -5.36 6.02
CA VAL A 73 5.82 -5.11 4.57
C VAL A 73 4.99 -3.88 4.25
N LEU A 74 3.71 -3.86 4.65
CA LEU A 74 2.76 -2.81 4.22
C LEU A 74 3.18 -1.43 4.74
N LEU A 75 3.40 -1.31 6.04
CA LEU A 75 3.68 -0.04 6.72
C LEU A 75 4.96 0.64 6.19
N PRO A 76 6.14 -0.01 6.14
CA PRO A 76 7.34 0.64 5.64
C PRO A 76 7.24 1.04 4.16
N ARG A 77 6.62 0.20 3.32
CA ARG A 77 6.41 0.51 1.90
C ARG A 77 5.45 1.68 1.71
N TYR A 78 4.36 1.71 2.47
CA TYR A 78 3.41 2.82 2.46
C TYR A 78 4.06 4.13 2.91
N LEU A 79 4.83 4.12 4.00
CA LEU A 79 5.53 5.31 4.50
C LEU A 79 6.49 5.91 3.45
N ALA A 80 7.22 5.06 2.72
CA ALA A 80 8.08 5.50 1.64
C ALA A 80 7.30 6.18 0.50
N LEU A 81 6.15 5.62 0.12
CA LEU A 81 5.26 6.20 -0.89
C LEU A 81 4.64 7.52 -0.42
N ALA A 82 4.12 7.56 0.80
CA ALA A 82 3.51 8.74 1.40
C ALA A 82 4.52 9.88 1.57
N LYS A 83 5.77 9.58 1.98
CA LYS A 83 6.86 10.55 2.06
C LYS A 83 7.20 11.15 0.69
N ALA A 84 7.29 10.33 -0.36
CA ALA A 84 7.55 10.80 -1.71
C ALA A 84 6.42 11.68 -2.24
N GLU A 85 5.17 11.33 -1.93
CA GLU A 85 3.99 12.12 -2.31
C GLU A 85 3.94 13.47 -1.59
N ASN A 86 4.16 13.49 -0.27
CA ASN A 86 4.22 14.73 0.49
C ASN A 86 5.37 15.63 0.02
N ALA A 87 6.52 15.07 -0.31
CA ALA A 87 7.63 15.85 -0.86
C ALA A 87 7.29 16.44 -2.24
N ALA A 88 6.56 15.70 -3.07
CA ALA A 88 6.06 16.22 -4.34
C ALA A 88 5.01 17.31 -4.13
N ALA A 89 4.04 17.08 -3.25
CA ALA A 89 2.98 18.04 -2.92
C ALA A 89 3.53 19.33 -2.28
N ALA A 90 4.54 19.24 -1.42
CA ALA A 90 5.19 20.39 -0.81
C ALA A 90 5.91 21.30 -1.83
N ASN A 91 6.31 20.74 -2.98
CA ASN A 91 6.90 21.49 -4.09
C ASN A 91 5.86 21.79 -5.18
N ASP A 92 4.56 21.74 -4.88
CA ASP A 92 3.47 21.89 -5.86
C ASP A 92 3.62 20.98 -7.08
N TYR A 93 4.20 19.79 -6.91
CA TYR A 93 4.55 18.85 -7.99
C TYR A 93 5.49 19.43 -9.06
N GLY A 94 6.24 20.48 -8.70
CA GLY A 94 7.10 21.24 -9.60
C GLY A 94 6.35 22.25 -10.46
N LEU A 95 5.07 22.51 -10.20
CA LEU A 95 4.34 23.58 -10.87
C LEU A 95 4.78 24.94 -10.33
N TRP A 96 5.00 25.86 -11.25
CA TRP A 96 5.22 27.26 -10.89
C TRP A 96 3.95 27.82 -10.23
N ARG A 97 4.08 28.20 -8.95
CA ARG A 97 3.05 28.91 -8.16
C ARG A 97 1.75 28.10 -7.95
N GLY A 98 1.86 26.80 -7.71
CA GLY A 98 0.72 25.95 -7.31
C GLY A 98 -0.39 25.77 -8.35
N GLY A 99 -0.20 26.22 -9.60
CA GLY A 99 -1.26 26.22 -10.61
C GLY A 99 -2.32 27.31 -10.41
N ASP A 100 -1.98 28.40 -9.70
CA ASP A 100 -2.83 29.58 -9.48
C ASP A 100 -3.38 30.18 -10.80
N LEU A 101 -4.42 31.02 -10.72
CA LEU A 101 -5.04 31.70 -11.88
C LEU A 101 -4.01 32.43 -12.76
N ILE A 102 -2.97 32.99 -12.14
CA ILE A 102 -1.86 33.64 -12.84
C ILE A 102 -1.02 32.62 -13.62
N ALA A 103 -0.75 31.44 -13.05
CA ALA A 103 -0.06 30.37 -13.75
C ALA A 103 -0.89 29.88 -14.95
N ARG A 104 -2.21 29.71 -14.78
CA ARG A 104 -3.13 29.35 -15.87
C ARG A 104 -3.14 30.40 -16.98
N GLY A 105 -3.16 31.69 -16.64
CA GLY A 105 -3.05 32.79 -17.60
C GLY A 105 -1.71 32.82 -18.32
N ALA A 106 -0.61 32.56 -17.61
CA ALA A 106 0.73 32.46 -18.20
C ALA A 106 0.84 31.27 -19.16
N PHE A 107 0.27 30.11 -18.82
CA PHE A 107 0.21 28.95 -19.71
C PHE A 107 -0.68 29.18 -20.93
N ALA A 108 -1.79 29.90 -20.78
CA ALA A 108 -2.62 30.32 -21.91
C ALA A 108 -1.82 31.22 -22.86
N LEU A 109 -1.17 32.26 -22.33
CA LEU A 109 -0.36 33.19 -23.10
C LEU A 109 0.81 32.47 -23.78
N PHE A 110 1.48 31.56 -23.06
CA PHE A 110 2.55 30.74 -23.61
C PHE A 110 2.05 29.85 -24.75
N GLY A 111 0.91 29.18 -24.58
CA GLY A 111 0.27 28.39 -25.63
C GLY A 111 -0.07 29.21 -26.88
N LEU A 112 -0.55 30.44 -26.70
CA LEU A 112 -0.82 31.36 -27.81
C LEU A 112 0.46 31.78 -28.55
N VAL A 113 1.51 32.12 -27.82
CA VAL A 113 2.82 32.46 -28.40
C VAL A 113 3.42 31.26 -29.14
N LEU A 114 3.38 30.07 -28.55
CA LEU A 114 3.88 28.83 -29.15
C LEU A 114 3.11 28.45 -30.41
N GLY A 115 1.77 28.56 -30.36
CA GLY A 115 0.93 28.31 -31.52
C GLY A 115 1.18 29.32 -32.64
N ALA A 116 1.34 30.61 -32.32
CA ALA A 116 1.70 31.64 -33.28
C ALA A 116 3.09 31.36 -33.91
N LEU A 117 4.06 30.91 -33.11
CA LEU A 117 5.37 30.50 -33.59
C LEU A 117 5.27 29.28 -34.53
N LEU A 118 4.43 28.29 -34.19
CA LEU A 118 4.20 27.09 -35.01
C LEU A 118 3.67 27.43 -36.41
N VAL A 119 2.73 28.37 -36.50
CA VAL A 119 2.18 28.86 -37.78
C VAL A 119 3.20 29.71 -38.55
N TRP A 120 4.10 30.39 -37.84
CA TRP A 120 5.12 31.25 -38.45
C TRP A 120 6.31 30.46 -39.02
N ILE A 121 6.63 29.29 -38.45
CA ILE A 121 7.75 28.45 -38.90
C ILE A 121 7.38 27.75 -40.22
N PRO A 122 8.06 28.06 -41.34
CA PRO A 122 7.65 27.59 -42.67
C PRO A 122 7.92 26.10 -42.93
N TRP A 123 8.70 25.42 -42.07
CA TRP A 123 9.05 24.01 -42.22
C TRP A 123 8.08 23.05 -41.53
N ILE A 124 7.20 23.55 -40.66
CA ILE A 124 6.17 22.76 -40.00
C ILE A 124 4.89 22.90 -40.83
N PRO A 125 4.33 21.81 -41.41
CA PRO A 125 3.18 21.88 -42.31
C PRO A 125 1.86 22.05 -41.53
N ILE A 126 1.77 23.10 -40.71
CA ILE A 126 0.57 23.47 -39.96
C ILE A 126 0.04 24.77 -40.58
N TYR A 127 -0.92 24.61 -41.50
CA TYR A 127 -1.54 25.74 -42.20
C TYR A 127 -2.82 26.22 -41.50
N GLU A 128 -3.30 25.47 -40.50
CA GLU A 128 -4.52 25.81 -39.79
C GLU A 128 -4.32 26.96 -38.80
N LYS A 129 -4.86 28.13 -39.15
CA LYS A 129 -4.83 29.34 -38.31
C LYS A 129 -5.60 29.23 -36.99
N TRP A 130 -6.34 28.14 -36.78
CA TRP A 130 -7.04 27.88 -35.50
C TRP A 130 -6.13 27.28 -34.44
N VAL A 131 -4.95 26.75 -34.81
CA VAL A 131 -4.02 26.08 -33.88
C VAL A 131 -3.56 26.97 -32.71
N PRO A 132 -3.20 28.25 -32.90
CA PRO A 132 -2.87 29.14 -31.79
C PRO A 132 -4.03 29.37 -30.82
N TRP A 133 -5.26 29.45 -31.36
CA TRP A 133 -6.47 29.60 -30.55
C TRP A 133 -6.79 28.34 -29.75
N ALA A 134 -6.59 27.16 -30.34
CA ALA A 134 -6.74 25.90 -29.62
C ALA A 134 -5.69 25.75 -28.51
N LEU A 135 -4.42 26.07 -28.76
CA LEU A 135 -3.40 26.05 -27.71
C LEU A 135 -3.67 27.08 -26.61
N PHE A 136 -4.21 28.25 -26.94
CA PHE A 136 -4.61 29.25 -25.95
C PHE A 136 -5.73 28.73 -25.04
N VAL A 137 -6.73 28.04 -25.61
CA VAL A 137 -7.85 27.46 -24.84
C VAL A 137 -7.39 26.23 -24.04
N LEU A 138 -6.51 25.40 -24.57
CA LEU A 138 -6.01 24.18 -23.92
C LEU A 138 -4.89 24.45 -22.90
N GLY A 139 -4.13 25.53 -23.06
CA GLY A 139 -3.01 25.92 -22.19
C GLY A 139 -3.35 25.98 -20.70
N PRO A 140 -4.47 26.61 -20.28
CA PRO A 140 -4.93 26.62 -18.89
C PRO A 140 -5.19 25.23 -18.28
N PHE A 141 -5.48 24.22 -19.11
CA PHE A 141 -5.83 22.86 -18.64
C PHE A 141 -4.61 21.95 -18.48
N LEU A 142 -3.46 22.31 -19.07
CA LEU A 142 -2.21 21.58 -18.88
C LEU A 142 -1.82 21.34 -17.41
N PRO A 143 -1.86 22.35 -16.50
CA PRO A 143 -1.53 22.13 -15.10
C PRO A 143 -2.47 21.14 -14.42
N ASP A 144 -3.77 21.21 -14.71
CA ASP A 144 -4.77 20.30 -14.14
C ASP A 144 -4.59 18.87 -14.65
N ALA A 145 -4.32 18.70 -15.95
CA ALA A 145 -4.03 17.41 -16.55
C ALA A 145 -2.75 16.76 -15.98
N TYR A 146 -1.73 17.58 -15.72
CA TYR A 146 -0.48 17.12 -15.10
C TYR A 146 -0.71 16.66 -13.64
N LEU A 147 -1.44 17.44 -12.85
CA LEU A 147 -1.82 17.06 -11.48
C LEU A 147 -2.68 15.79 -11.45
N TRP A 148 -3.62 15.65 -12.40
CA TRP A 148 -4.44 14.45 -12.53
C TRP A 148 -3.59 13.21 -12.86
N TRP A 149 -2.64 13.34 -13.79
CA TRP A 149 -1.74 12.25 -14.15
C TRP A 149 -0.87 11.82 -12.97
N TYR A 150 -0.35 12.77 -12.18
CA TYR A 150 0.46 12.47 -11.00
C TYR A 150 -0.36 11.72 -9.93
N ARG A 151 -1.59 12.17 -9.66
CA ARG A 151 -2.52 11.45 -8.76
C ARG A 151 -2.78 10.02 -9.24
N ARG A 152 -3.07 9.85 -10.53
CA ARG A 152 -3.26 8.50 -11.10
C ARG A 152 -2.01 7.62 -10.96
N LYS A 153 -0.82 8.20 -11.12
CA LYS A 153 0.42 7.46 -10.95
C LYS A 153 0.63 7.06 -9.48
N HIS A 154 0.22 7.91 -8.54
CA HIS A 154 0.25 7.59 -7.11
C HIS A 154 -0.73 6.47 -6.78
N GLU A 155 -1.99 6.58 -7.20
CA GLU A 155 -3.03 5.55 -7.04
C GLU A 155 -2.55 4.18 -7.56
N LYS A 156 -1.96 4.14 -8.76
CA LYS A 156 -1.40 2.90 -9.31
C LYS A 156 -0.29 2.28 -8.46
N LYS A 157 0.51 3.09 -7.76
CA LYS A 157 1.54 2.57 -6.85
C LYS A 157 0.92 1.96 -5.59
N LEU A 158 -0.17 2.54 -5.09
CA LEU A 158 -0.94 2.00 -3.96
C LEU A 158 -1.66 0.71 -4.35
N GLU A 159 -2.29 0.68 -5.52
CA GLU A 159 -2.90 -0.55 -6.07
C GLU A 159 -1.88 -1.66 -6.20
N LYS A 160 -0.70 -1.36 -6.74
CA LYS A 160 0.39 -2.33 -6.85
C LYS A 160 0.87 -2.84 -5.48
N LEU A 161 0.89 -1.97 -4.45
CA LEU A 161 1.22 -2.38 -3.09
C LEU A 161 0.21 -3.42 -2.56
N VAL A 162 -1.09 -3.18 -2.78
CA VAL A 162 -2.16 -4.11 -2.39
C VAL A 162 -2.11 -5.40 -3.22
N GLU A 163 -1.79 -5.32 -4.50
CA GLU A 163 -1.63 -6.48 -5.38
C GLU A 163 -0.43 -7.35 -4.98
N ASP A 164 0.70 -6.73 -4.61
CA ASP A 164 1.88 -7.44 -4.10
C ASP A 164 1.53 -8.19 -2.80
N LEU A 165 0.75 -7.57 -1.91
CA LEU A 165 0.21 -8.20 -0.70
C LEU A 165 -0.77 -9.36 -1.01
N ALA A 166 -1.58 -9.21 -2.06
CA ALA A 166 -2.49 -10.27 -2.50
C ALA A 166 -1.70 -11.50 -3.00
N ARG A 167 -0.65 -11.27 -3.79
CA ARG A 167 0.22 -12.34 -4.30
C ARG A 167 1.02 -13.01 -3.19
N GLU A 168 1.52 -12.24 -2.22
CA GLU A 168 2.16 -12.79 -1.02
C GLU A 168 1.18 -13.65 -0.21
N GLY A 169 -0.07 -13.18 -0.05
CA GLY A 169 -1.12 -13.95 0.61
C GLY A 169 -1.47 -15.25 -0.10
N GLU A 170 -1.61 -15.22 -1.43
CA GLU A 170 -1.94 -16.40 -2.24
C GLU A 170 -0.78 -17.41 -2.28
N THR A 171 0.46 -16.92 -2.37
CA THR A 171 1.66 -17.78 -2.32
C THR A 171 1.81 -18.43 -0.95
N LEU A 172 1.44 -17.73 0.13
CA LEU A 172 1.49 -18.24 1.51
C LEU A 172 0.32 -19.18 1.86
N ASP A 173 -0.85 -19.02 1.24
CA ASP A 173 -1.93 -20.00 1.34
C ASP A 173 -1.59 -21.28 0.53
N ALA A 174 -0.88 -21.13 -0.59
CA ALA A 174 -0.36 -22.25 -1.37
C ALA A 174 0.80 -22.98 -0.66
N TYR A 175 1.70 -22.23 -0.02
CA TYR A 175 2.76 -22.76 0.85
C TYR A 175 2.29 -22.79 2.30
N ARG A 176 1.40 -23.72 2.61
CA ARG A 176 1.14 -24.14 3.99
C ARG A 176 2.45 -24.72 4.56
N PRO A 177 3.17 -24.05 5.49
CA PRO A 177 4.48 -24.54 5.93
C PRO A 177 4.35 -25.94 6.54
N LEU A 178 5.32 -26.84 6.30
CA LEU A 178 5.29 -28.24 6.76
C LEU A 178 5.10 -28.38 8.28
N SER A 179 5.46 -27.37 9.08
CA SER A 179 5.15 -27.33 10.52
C SER A 179 3.65 -27.34 10.81
N GLU A 180 2.82 -26.79 9.92
CA GLU A 180 1.35 -26.81 9.99
C GLU A 180 0.78 -28.19 9.68
N VAL A 181 1.46 -28.96 8.83
CA VAL A 181 1.08 -30.35 8.54
C VAL A 181 1.49 -31.24 9.70
N HIS A 182 2.68 -31.03 10.29
CA HIS A 182 3.16 -31.77 11.45
C HIS A 182 2.31 -31.54 12.72
N GLU A 183 1.89 -30.30 12.96
CA GLU A 183 1.07 -29.92 14.10
C GLU A 183 -0.41 -30.31 13.91
N ALA A 184 -0.98 -30.14 12.70
CA ALA A 184 -2.34 -30.59 12.41
C ALA A 184 -2.48 -32.12 12.30
N LEU A 185 -1.41 -32.84 11.98
CA LEU A 185 -1.35 -34.31 12.05
C LEU A 185 -1.04 -34.83 13.47
N GLY A 186 -0.81 -33.95 14.46
CA GLY A 186 -0.54 -34.34 15.84
C GLY A 186 0.82 -35.02 16.09
N ILE A 187 1.70 -35.07 15.08
CA ILE A 187 2.96 -35.83 15.09
C ILE A 187 3.97 -35.26 16.09
N GLY A 188 3.85 -33.98 16.48
CA GLY A 188 4.72 -33.35 17.48
C GLY A 188 4.46 -33.74 18.94
N SER A 189 3.33 -34.38 19.24
CA SER A 189 2.89 -34.65 20.62
C SER A 189 3.27 -36.05 21.13
N GLU A 190 3.47 -37.03 20.24
CA GLU A 190 3.73 -38.42 20.64
C GLU A 190 5.23 -38.71 20.90
N GLU A 191 6.15 -38.02 20.23
CA GLU A 191 7.60 -38.23 20.44
C GLU A 191 8.11 -37.64 21.77
N ALA A 192 7.48 -36.56 22.26
CA ALA A 192 7.85 -35.97 23.55
C ALA A 192 7.38 -36.79 24.76
N GLY A 193 6.32 -37.59 24.61
CA GLY A 193 5.83 -38.51 25.65
C GLY A 193 6.66 -39.79 25.73
N THR A 194 6.96 -40.40 24.58
CA THR A 194 7.73 -41.66 24.50
C THR A 194 9.20 -41.50 24.90
N ALA A 195 9.82 -40.35 24.63
CA ALA A 195 11.18 -40.07 25.09
C ALA A 195 11.27 -39.94 26.62
N ARG A 196 10.26 -39.34 27.29
CA ARG A 196 10.21 -39.19 28.75
C ARG A 196 9.97 -40.52 29.47
N ASP A 197 9.17 -41.41 28.90
CA ASP A 197 8.90 -42.73 29.47
C ASP A 197 10.09 -43.69 29.30
N ALA A 198 10.85 -43.57 28.20
CA ALA A 198 12.09 -44.33 27.99
C ALA A 198 13.21 -43.95 28.98
N GLU A 199 13.32 -42.66 29.31
CA GLU A 199 14.32 -42.16 30.28
C GLU A 199 13.98 -42.55 31.73
N SER A 200 12.69 -42.53 32.09
CA SER A 200 12.21 -42.97 33.40
C SER A 200 12.39 -44.48 33.62
N GLY A 201 12.17 -45.30 32.58
CA GLY A 201 12.39 -46.75 32.62
C GLY A 201 13.87 -47.16 32.69
N ALA A 202 14.78 -46.36 32.12
CA ALA A 202 16.22 -46.61 32.17
C ALA A 202 16.83 -46.27 33.54
N ALA A 203 16.38 -45.18 34.17
CA ALA A 203 16.86 -44.77 35.51
C ALA A 203 16.44 -45.74 36.63
N SER A 204 15.28 -46.41 36.49
CA SER A 204 14.80 -47.43 37.44
C SER A 204 15.63 -48.73 37.40
N ARG A 205 16.25 -49.07 36.26
CA ARG A 205 16.92 -50.37 36.05
C ARG A 205 18.38 -50.39 36.52
N VAL A 206 18.96 -49.25 36.86
CA VAL A 206 20.35 -49.11 37.33
C VAL A 206 20.45 -49.17 38.87
N ARG A 207 19.33 -49.10 39.60
CA ARG A 207 19.33 -49.05 41.08
C ARG A 207 19.14 -50.39 41.79
N SER A 208 19.11 -51.51 41.05
CA SER A 208 18.79 -52.85 41.56
C SER A 208 19.83 -53.92 41.19
N ARG A 209 21.11 -53.54 41.11
CA ARG A 209 22.25 -54.48 41.12
C ARG A 209 23.26 -54.11 42.18
#